data_AF-A0A401TWM7-F1
#
_entry.id   AF-A0A401TWM7-F1
#
_cell.length_a   1.000
_cell.length_b   1.000
_cell.length_c   1.000
_cell.angle_alpha   90.00
_cell.angle_beta   90.00
_cell.angle_gamma   90.00
#
_symmetry.space_group_name_H-M   'P 1'
#
loop_
_entity.id
_entity.type
_entity.pdbx_description
1 polymer ?
#
loop_
_entity_poly.entity_id
_entity_poly.type
_entity_poly.pdbx_seq_one_letter_code
_entity_poly.pdbx_strand_id
1 'polypeptide(L)'
;MDKARILVLAIAGCAGLTALYLASGSDDKPAPPPPVAQLPTVDILVARTDIGLGQAVKPEDLQWQTWPAATASASFMRRDSNAEAIKDVTGSIARAPFIQG
;
A
#
# COMPACT_ATOMS: atom_id res chain seq x y z
N MET A 1 59.91 -7.67 16.02
CA MET A 1 58.56 -8.27 15.95
C MET A 1 58.67 -9.71 16.44
N ASP A 2 57.95 -10.06 17.51
CA ASP A 2 58.01 -11.38 18.13
C ASP A 2 57.43 -12.46 17.20
N LYS A 3 58.18 -13.55 16.97
CA LYS A 3 57.81 -14.64 16.05
C LYS A 3 56.48 -15.28 16.43
N ALA A 4 56.19 -15.33 17.74
CA ALA A 4 54.91 -15.78 18.27
C ALA A 4 53.74 -14.90 17.81
N ARG A 5 53.92 -13.57 17.73
CA ARG A 5 52.87 -12.66 17.24
C ARG A 5 52.61 -12.85 15.76
N ILE A 6 53.65 -13.11 14.96
CA ILE A 6 53.52 -13.40 13.52
C ILE A 6 52.76 -14.72 13.30
N LEU A 7 53.07 -15.76 14.07
CA LEU A 7 52.39 -17.05 13.99
C LEU A 7 50.90 -16.94 14.33
N VAL A 8 50.58 -16.21 15.41
CA VAL A 8 49.19 -15.93 15.79
C VAL A 8 48.46 -15.12 14.72
N LEU A 9 49.13 -14.14 14.11
CA LEU A 9 48.55 -13.34 13.03
C LEU A 9 48.23 -14.21 11.80
N ALA A 10 49.10 -15.16 11.46
CA ALA A 10 48.90 -16.06 10.33
C ALA A 10 47.68 -16.99 10.54
N ILE A 11 47.56 -17.58 11.74
CA ILE A 11 46.43 -18.44 12.09
C ILE A 11 45.12 -17.65 12.10
N ALA A 12 45.14 -16.45 12.69
CA ALA A 12 43.98 -15.56 12.71
C ALA A 12 43.56 -15.13 11.29
N GLY A 13 44.53 -14.84 10.41
CA GLY A 13 44.28 -14.51 9.01
C GLY A 13 43.62 -15.66 8.25
N CYS A 14 44.14 -16.89 8.39
CA CYS A 14 43.54 -18.07 7.75
C CYS A 14 42.11 -18.34 8.26
N ALA A 15 41.88 -18.23 9.57
CA ALA A 15 40.54 -18.41 10.14
C ALA A 15 39.55 -17.34 9.65
N GLY A 16 39.97 -16.07 9.60
CA GLY A 16 39.15 -14.97 9.10
C GLY A 16 38.81 -15.10 7.61
N LEU A 17 39.77 -15.51 6.78
CA LEU A 17 39.55 -15.77 5.34
C LEU A 17 38.54 -16.91 5.12
N THR A 18 38.61 -17.96 5.93
CA THR A 18 37.69 -19.11 5.81
C THR A 18 36.26 -18.72 6.20
N ALA A 19 36.10 -17.92 7.26
CA ALA A 19 34.79 -17.42 7.68
C ALA A 19 34.19 -16.44 6.65
N LEU A 20 35.00 -15.57 6.05
CA LEU A 20 34.56 -14.68 4.98
C LEU A 20 34.10 -15.46 3.73
N TYR A 21 34.82 -16.50 3.35
CA TYR A 21 34.44 -17.35 2.22
C TYR A 21 33.08 -18.03 2.45
N LEU A 22 32.86 -18.58 3.65
CA LEU A 22 31.58 -19.21 4.00
C LEU A 22 30.42 -18.20 4.11
N ALA A 23 30.67 -17.02 4.70
CA ALA A 23 29.65 -15.98 4.82
C ALA A 23 29.30 -15.34 3.46
N SER A 24 30.25 -15.30 2.52
CA SER A 24 30.02 -14.76 1.17
C SER A 24 29.12 -15.64 0.30
N GLY A 25 28.88 -16.90 0.69
CA GLY A 25 27.96 -17.82 0.00
C GLY A 25 26.50 -17.71 0.45
N SER A 26 26.22 -16.98 1.54
CA SER A 26 24.86 -16.72 2.01
C SER A 26 24.26 -15.55 1.21
N ASP A 27 23.87 -15.82 -0.04
CA ASP A 27 22.96 -14.96 -0.79
C ASP A 27 21.53 -15.18 -0.23
N ASP A 28 21.34 -14.81 1.04
CA ASP A 28 20.04 -14.74 1.72
C ASP A 28 19.34 -13.44 1.28
N LYS A 29 19.36 -13.19 -0.02
CA LYS A 29 18.61 -12.10 -0.62
C LYS A 29 17.17 -12.57 -0.68
N PRO A 30 16.24 -11.94 0.07
CA PRO A 30 14.84 -12.30 -0.03
C PRO A 30 14.43 -12.22 -1.49
N ALA A 31 13.83 -13.29 -2.00
CA ALA A 31 13.30 -13.29 -3.35
C ALA A 31 12.42 -12.04 -3.54
N PRO A 32 12.50 -11.36 -4.70
CA PRO A 32 11.63 -10.23 -4.98
C PRO A 32 10.18 -10.65 -4.70
N PRO A 33 9.39 -9.86 -3.96
CA PRO A 33 8.01 -10.20 -3.71
C PRO A 33 7.32 -10.46 -5.05
N PRO A 34 6.47 -11.50 -5.14
CA PRO A 34 5.78 -11.83 -6.38
C PRO A 34 5.02 -10.60 -6.90
N PRO A 35 4.87 -10.44 -8.22
CA PRO A 35 4.07 -9.36 -8.78
C PRO A 35 2.68 -9.41 -8.15
N VAL A 36 2.33 -8.40 -7.37
CA VAL A 36 0.96 -8.24 -6.90
C VAL A 36 0.11 -8.12 -8.15
N ALA A 37 -0.82 -9.06 -8.34
CA ALA A 37 -1.78 -8.97 -9.43
C ALA A 37 -2.51 -7.63 -9.24
N GLN A 38 -2.24 -6.66 -10.11
CA GLN A 38 -2.99 -5.41 -10.16
C GLN A 38 -4.39 -5.78 -10.65
N LEU A 39 -5.23 -6.14 -9.69
CA LEU A 39 -6.66 -6.21 -9.93
C LEU A 39 -7.06 -4.85 -10.52
N PRO A 40 -7.87 -4.82 -11.59
CA PRO A 40 -8.35 -3.56 -12.13
C PRO A 40 -9.03 -2.80 -10.99
N THR A 41 -8.59 -1.57 -10.75
CA THR A 41 -9.16 -0.68 -9.73
C THR A 41 -9.92 0.44 -10.40
N VAL A 42 -11.00 0.88 -9.76
CA VAL A 42 -11.80 2.03 -10.17
C VAL A 42 -11.99 2.96 -8.97
N ASP A 43 -12.05 4.25 -9.22
CA ASP A 43 -12.37 5.22 -8.17
C ASP A 43 -13.87 5.27 -7.96
N ILE A 44 -14.34 4.95 -6.74
CA ILE A 44 -15.73 5.08 -6.33
C ILE A 44 -15.92 6.32 -5.43
N LEU A 45 -17.10 6.91 -5.48
CA LEU A 45 -17.45 8.04 -4.63
C LEU A 45 -17.91 7.56 -3.25
N VAL A 46 -17.28 8.11 -2.22
CA VAL A 46 -17.42 7.67 -0.83
C VAL A 46 -17.55 8.87 0.11
N ALA A 47 -18.25 8.70 1.23
CA ALA A 47 -18.34 9.71 2.27
C ALA A 47 -17.01 9.81 3.05
N ARG A 48 -16.42 11.00 3.05
CA ARG A 48 -15.23 11.33 3.84
C ARG A 48 -15.56 11.55 5.33
N THR A 49 -16.74 12.06 5.59
CA THR A 49 -17.25 12.42 6.92
C THR A 49 -18.58 11.73 7.14
N ASP A 50 -19.01 11.62 8.40
CA ASP A 50 -20.33 11.11 8.70
C ASP A 50 -21.41 12.10 8.22
N ILE A 51 -22.30 11.64 7.35
CA ILE A 51 -23.43 12.43 6.83
C ILE A 51 -24.70 11.91 7.49
N GLY A 52 -25.29 12.72 8.37
CA GLY A 52 -26.54 12.37 9.04
C GLY A 52 -27.73 12.26 8.09
N LEU A 53 -28.74 11.48 8.48
CA LEU A 53 -30.01 11.44 7.76
C LEU A 53 -30.65 12.84 7.72
N GLY A 54 -31.07 13.28 6.54
CA GLY A 54 -31.66 14.61 6.34
C GLY A 54 -30.64 15.75 6.21
N GLN A 55 -29.34 15.49 6.30
CA GLN A 55 -28.31 16.49 6.02
C GLN A 55 -28.14 16.70 4.51
N ALA A 56 -27.80 17.94 4.12
CA ALA A 56 -27.38 18.24 2.76
C ALA A 56 -25.93 17.77 2.54
N VAL A 57 -25.70 17.01 1.48
CA VAL A 57 -24.37 16.52 1.10
C VAL A 57 -23.56 17.69 0.55
N LYS A 58 -22.37 17.93 1.13
CA LYS A 58 -21.44 18.95 0.66
C LYS A 58 -20.29 18.31 -0.10
N PRO A 59 -19.58 19.06 -0.97
CA PRO A 59 -18.44 18.53 -1.69
C PRO A 59 -17.26 18.18 -0.77
N GLU A 60 -17.18 18.80 0.41
CA GLU A 60 -16.18 18.51 1.44
C GLU A 60 -16.39 17.16 2.14
N ASP A 61 -17.63 16.68 2.17
CA ASP A 61 -18.03 15.41 2.78
C ASP A 61 -17.82 14.20 1.85
N LEU A 62 -17.38 14.44 0.61
CA LEU A 62 -17.22 13.43 -0.43
C LEU A 62 -15.76 13.28 -0.84
N GLN A 63 -15.36 12.05 -1.15
CA GLN A 63 -14.04 11.77 -1.70
C GLN A 63 -14.08 10.59 -2.66
N TRP A 64 -13.11 10.58 -3.57
CA TRP A 64 -12.87 9.45 -4.44
C TRP A 64 -11.95 8.45 -3.75
N GLN A 65 -12.37 7.20 -3.67
CA GLN A 65 -11.62 6.11 -3.08
C GLN A 65 -11.36 5.04 -4.12
N THR A 66 -10.11 4.59 -4.22
CA THR A 66 -9.72 3.50 -5.12
C THR A 66 -10.25 2.17 -4.60
N TRP A 67 -11.00 1.46 -5.45
CA TRP A 67 -11.70 0.22 -5.10
C TRP A 67 -11.54 -0.86 -6.18
N PRO A 68 -11.49 -2.17 -5.83
CA PRO A 68 -11.37 -3.24 -6.82
C PRO A 68 -12.58 -3.31 -7.75
N ALA A 69 -12.34 -3.18 -9.07
CA ALA A 69 -13.37 -3.16 -10.11
C ALA A 69 -14.21 -4.44 -10.14
N ALA A 70 -13.63 -5.58 -9.76
CA ALA A 70 -14.34 -6.86 -9.65
C ALA A 70 -15.50 -6.82 -8.64
N THR A 71 -15.45 -5.91 -7.67
CA THR A 71 -16.49 -5.74 -6.62
C THR A 71 -17.22 -4.40 -6.75
N ALA A 72 -16.82 -3.55 -7.71
CA ALA A 72 -17.46 -2.27 -7.94
C ALA A 72 -18.74 -2.47 -8.75
N SER A 73 -19.86 -2.62 -8.04
CA SER A 73 -21.18 -2.80 -8.65
C SER A 73 -21.61 -1.56 -9.45
N ALA A 74 -22.54 -1.74 -10.39
CA ALA A 74 -23.12 -0.64 -11.17
C ALA A 74 -23.92 0.38 -10.33
N SER A 75 -24.22 0.05 -9.07
CA SER A 75 -24.87 0.97 -8.13
C SER A 75 -23.91 1.97 -7.50
N PHE A 76 -22.59 1.78 -7.66
CA PHE A 76 -21.60 2.75 -7.19
C PHE A 76 -21.39 3.86 -8.22
N MET A 77 -21.22 5.08 -7.72
CA MET A 77 -20.78 6.19 -8.55
C MET A 77 -19.29 6.04 -8.78
N ARG A 78 -18.90 5.66 -10.00
CA ARG A 78 -17.51 5.44 -10.38
C ARG A 78 -17.01 6.60 -11.25
N ARG A 79 -15.79 7.07 -11.00
CA ARG A 79 -15.19 8.23 -11.67
C ARG A 79 -15.01 8.03 -13.17
N ASP A 80 -14.77 6.80 -13.61
CA ASP A 80 -14.64 6.42 -15.02
C ASP A 80 -15.94 6.63 -15.81
N SER A 81 -17.08 6.38 -15.16
CA SER A 81 -18.41 6.53 -15.75
C SER A 81 -19.03 7.91 -15.55
N ASN A 82 -18.75 8.54 -14.40
CA ASN A 82 -19.26 9.87 -14.06
C ASN A 82 -18.24 10.62 -13.20
N ALA A 83 -17.40 11.42 -13.88
CA ALA A 83 -16.40 12.26 -13.23
C ALA A 83 -17.02 13.45 -12.47
N GLU A 84 -18.25 13.85 -12.83
CA GLU A 84 -18.98 14.98 -12.27
C GLU A 84 -19.90 14.56 -11.11
N ALA A 85 -19.86 13.29 -10.69
CA ALA A 85 -20.75 12.72 -9.68
C ALA A 85 -20.79 13.54 -8.38
N ILE A 86 -19.65 14.10 -7.95
CA ILE A 86 -19.59 15.00 -6.79
C ILE A 86 -20.56 16.17 -6.93
N LYS A 87 -20.62 16.81 -8.11
CA LYS A 87 -21.50 17.96 -8.35
C LYS A 87 -22.96 17.51 -8.42
N ASP A 88 -23.23 16.34 -8.99
CA ASP A 88 -24.58 15.77 -9.08
C ASP A 88 -25.18 15.46 -7.70
N VAL A 89 -24.38 14.95 -6.76
CA VAL A 89 -24.84 14.69 -5.38
C VAL A 89 -24.69 15.89 -4.44
N THR A 90 -23.87 16.88 -4.76
CA THR A 90 -23.73 18.09 -3.94
C THR A 90 -25.06 18.84 -3.87
N GLY A 91 -25.51 19.17 -2.66
CA GLY A 91 -26.79 19.81 -2.40
C GLY A 91 -27.97 18.84 -2.33
N SER A 92 -27.77 17.55 -2.61
CA SER A 92 -28.78 16.53 -2.36
C SER A 92 -28.93 16.26 -0.86
N ILE A 93 -30.12 15.82 -0.44
CA ILE A 93 -30.40 15.44 0.94
C ILE A 93 -30.16 13.94 1.15
N ALA A 94 -29.31 13.59 2.12
CA ALA A 94 -29.02 12.21 2.48
C ALA A 94 -30.27 11.52 3.05
N ARG A 95 -30.70 10.42 2.40
CA ARG A 95 -31.89 9.65 2.80
C ARG A 95 -31.59 8.56 3.84
N ALA A 96 -30.31 8.27 4.05
CA ALA A 96 -29.79 7.33 5.03
C ALA A 96 -28.53 7.94 5.66
N PRO A 97 -28.19 7.57 6.91
CA PRO A 97 -26.91 7.99 7.49
C PRO A 97 -25.77 7.32 6.73
N PHE A 98 -24.79 8.12 6.30
CA PHE A 98 -23.51 7.63 5.79
C PHE A 98 -22.48 7.75 6.91
N ILE A 99 -21.72 6.67 7.12
CA ILE A 99 -20.57 6.67 8.01
C ILE A 99 -19.32 6.80 7.14
N GLN A 100 -18.31 7.51 7.62
CA GLN A 100 -17.01 7.60 6.95
C GLN A 100 -16.46 6.20 6.61
N GLY A 101 -16.04 5.99 5.36
CA GLY A 101 -15.42 4.73 4.95
C GLY A 101 -15.24 4.58 3.46
#